data_AF-A0A7W0JNZ5-F1
#
_entry.id   AF-A0A7W0JNZ5-F1
#
_cell.length_a   1.000
_cell.length_b   1.000
_cell.length_c   1.000
_cell.angle_alpha   90.00
_cell.angle_beta   90.00
_cell.angle_gamma   90.00
#
_symmetry.space_group_name_H-M   'P 1'
#
loop_
_entity.id
_entity.type
_entity.pdbx_description
1 polymer ?
#
loop_
_entity_poly.entity_id
_entity_poly.type
_entity_poly.pdbx_seq_one_letter_code
_entity_poly.pdbx_strand_id
1 'polypeptide(L)'
;MRLSVVGTGYLGATHAAGMAELGHHVVGLDVDEEKIARLRAGEVPFFEPGLAELLQRGLDSGRLTFTTSYEEVAAGADVHFVCVGTPQQYGSDAADLRYVDDSIGALARELHRPALVVGKSTVPAGTAARLARRLHAESPAGEAVELAWNPEFLREGYAVQDTLHPDRLVFGVASGRAEQQLRAVYAPILVAGCPAVVTDFATAELVKVAANSFLATKISFINAMAEVCEVTGADVSQLAEALGLDERIGPR
;
A
#
# COMPACT_ATOMS: atom_id res chain seq x y z
N MET A 1 -10.01 12.01 9.73
CA MET A 1 -10.67 10.73 10.14
C MET A 1 -9.76 9.96 11.08
N ARG A 2 -10.26 8.92 11.76
CA ARG A 2 -9.42 7.99 12.53
C ARG A 2 -9.10 6.76 11.67
N LEU A 3 -7.82 6.50 11.46
CA LEU A 3 -7.29 5.42 10.63
C LEU A 3 -6.44 4.49 11.48
N SER A 4 -6.32 3.24 11.06
CA SER A 4 -5.27 2.37 11.55
C SER A 4 -4.50 1.77 10.39
N VAL A 5 -3.23 1.42 10.64
CA VAL A 5 -2.36 0.77 9.65
C VAL A 5 -1.78 -0.48 10.28
N VAL A 6 -2.24 -1.64 9.85
CA VAL A 6 -1.80 -2.97 10.29
C VAL A 6 -0.59 -3.41 9.48
N GLY A 7 0.50 -3.72 10.17
CA GLY A 7 1.83 -3.90 9.63
C GLY A 7 2.57 -2.58 9.56
N THR A 8 3.76 -2.51 10.19
CA THR A 8 4.60 -1.31 10.25
C THR A 8 5.97 -1.52 9.60
N GLY A 9 6.03 -2.37 8.57
CA GLY A 9 7.18 -2.45 7.67
C GLY A 9 7.30 -1.20 6.80
N TYR A 10 8.17 -1.25 5.78
CA TYR A 10 8.44 -0.14 4.85
C TYR A 10 7.17 0.54 4.33
N LEU A 11 6.25 -0.22 3.75
CA LEU A 11 4.95 0.28 3.27
C LEU A 11 4.11 0.86 4.42
N GLY A 12 3.96 0.10 5.50
CA GLY A 12 3.04 0.41 6.58
C GLY A 12 3.40 1.65 7.39
N ALA A 13 4.65 1.75 7.87
CA ALA A 13 5.06 2.92 8.65
C ALA A 13 5.09 4.19 7.77
N THR A 14 5.51 4.07 6.50
CA THR A 14 5.47 5.19 5.56
C THR A 14 4.03 5.64 5.29
N HIS A 15 3.11 4.69 5.08
CA HIS A 15 1.71 5.02 4.88
C HIS A 15 1.09 5.65 6.13
N ALA A 16 1.40 5.14 7.33
CA ALA A 16 0.90 5.69 8.58
C ALA A 16 1.35 7.14 8.81
N ALA A 17 2.65 7.41 8.63
CA ALA A 17 3.21 8.75 8.72
C ALA A 17 2.63 9.69 7.64
N GLY A 18 2.50 9.20 6.40
CA GLY A 18 1.89 9.96 5.31
C GLY A 18 0.43 10.33 5.58
N MET A 19 -0.39 9.39 6.07
CA MET A 19 -1.78 9.69 6.40
C MET A 19 -1.90 10.67 7.58
N ALA A 20 -0.99 10.63 8.56
CA ALA A 20 -0.94 11.60 9.65
C ALA A 20 -0.58 13.02 9.15
N GLU A 21 0.32 13.12 8.17
CA GLU A 21 0.68 14.37 7.50
C GLU A 21 -0.49 14.94 6.70
N LEU A 22 -1.31 14.09 6.08
CA LEU A 22 -2.56 14.49 5.42
C LEU A 22 -3.66 14.94 6.41
N GLY A 23 -3.39 14.92 7.72
CA GLY A 23 -4.27 15.46 8.77
C GLY A 23 -5.19 14.43 9.43
N HIS A 24 -4.96 13.13 9.20
CA HIS A 24 -5.71 12.08 9.87
C HIS A 24 -5.12 11.77 11.26
N HIS A 25 -5.95 11.21 12.15
CA HIS A 25 -5.45 10.53 13.35
C HIS A 25 -5.19 9.07 12.98
N VAL A 26 -3.98 8.59 13.17
CA VAL A 26 -3.50 7.30 12.69
C VAL A 26 -2.91 6.50 13.84
N VAL A 27 -3.31 5.24 13.95
CA VAL A 27 -2.69 4.28 14.86
C VAL A 27 -1.99 3.19 14.04
N GLY A 28 -0.66 3.15 14.07
CA GLY A 28 0.11 2.05 13.50
C GLY A 28 0.05 0.82 14.41
N LEU A 29 -0.22 -0.34 13.84
CA LEU A 29 -0.28 -1.61 14.56
C LEU A 29 0.72 -2.61 14.00
N ASP A 30 1.47 -3.26 14.89
CA ASP A 30 2.30 -4.41 14.55
C ASP A 30 2.28 -5.39 15.72
N VAL A 31 2.53 -6.67 15.44
CA VAL A 31 2.61 -7.69 16.50
C VAL A 31 3.99 -7.69 17.19
N ASP A 32 4.97 -7.05 16.57
CA ASP A 32 6.33 -6.92 17.08
C ASP A 32 6.45 -5.75 18.07
N GLU A 33 6.53 -6.08 19.36
CA GLU A 33 6.65 -5.11 20.46
C GLU A 33 7.92 -4.25 20.38
N GLU A 34 9.05 -4.83 19.96
CA GLU A 34 10.32 -4.10 19.85
C GLU A 34 10.23 -3.06 18.72
N LYS A 35 9.67 -3.45 17.58
CA LYS A 35 9.43 -2.54 16.46
C LYS A 35 8.50 -1.39 16.86
N ILE A 36 7.42 -1.69 17.58
CA ILE A 36 6.49 -0.66 18.08
C ILE A 36 7.17 0.26 19.10
N ALA A 37 8.00 -0.26 20.01
CA ALA A 37 8.75 0.56 20.95
C ALA A 37 9.69 1.55 20.24
N ARG A 38 10.40 1.08 19.21
CA ARG A 38 11.27 1.93 18.37
C ARG A 38 10.49 3.01 17.63
N LEU A 39 9.39 2.65 16.98
CA LEU A 39 8.54 3.61 16.26
C LEU A 39 7.93 4.65 17.21
N ARG A 40 7.54 4.28 18.44
CA ARG A 40 7.10 5.23 19.47
C ARG A 40 8.20 6.19 19.90
N ALA A 41 9.45 5.78 19.83
CA ALA A 41 10.61 6.61 20.14
C ALA A 41 11.08 7.48 18.96
N GLY A 42 10.38 7.47 17.82
CA GLY A 42 10.79 8.20 16.62
C GLY A 42 11.80 7.46 15.74
N GLU A 43 12.13 6.21 16.06
CA GLU A 43 13.16 5.43 15.37
C GLU A 43 12.57 4.55 14.26
N VAL A 44 12.96 4.83 13.02
CA VAL A 44 12.57 4.03 11.85
C VAL A 44 13.53 2.84 11.69
N PRO A 45 13.05 1.59 11.55
CA PRO A 45 13.91 0.41 11.46
C PRO A 45 14.57 0.18 10.08
N PHE A 46 14.37 1.10 9.13
CA PHE A 46 14.88 1.05 7.76
C PHE A 46 15.16 2.47 7.25
N PHE A 47 15.95 2.57 6.19
CA PHE A 47 16.28 3.86 5.59
C PHE A 47 15.21 4.24 4.55
N GLU A 48 14.62 5.41 4.73
CA GLU A 48 13.76 6.06 3.73
C GLU A 48 13.90 7.58 3.88
N PRO A 49 14.32 8.31 2.83
CA PRO A 49 14.52 9.75 2.90
C PRO A 49 13.26 10.50 3.36
N GLY A 50 13.40 11.34 4.39
CA GLY A 50 12.31 12.17 4.92
C GLY A 50 11.33 11.45 5.85
N LEU A 51 11.41 10.11 5.98
CA LEU A 51 10.46 9.35 6.80
C LEU A 51 10.66 9.58 8.29
N ALA A 52 11.91 9.67 8.77
CA ALA A 52 12.19 9.92 10.18
C ALA A 52 11.59 11.26 10.63
N GLU A 53 11.78 12.31 9.83
CA GLU A 53 11.21 13.63 10.11
C GLU A 53 9.68 13.63 10.01
N LEU A 54 9.11 12.92 9.03
CA LEU A 54 7.65 12.80 8.86
C LEU A 54 7.00 12.08 10.03
N LEU A 55 7.60 10.96 10.45
CA LEU A 55 7.17 10.17 11.59
C LEU A 55 7.25 11.00 12.89
N GLN A 56 8.36 11.71 13.11
CA GLN A 56 8.51 12.56 14.29
C GLN A 56 7.45 13.67 14.35
N ARG A 57 7.14 14.34 13.23
CA ARG A 57 6.04 15.33 13.17
C ARG A 57 4.69 14.70 13.50
N GLY A 58 4.44 13.49 13.00
CA GLY A 58 3.23 12.72 13.31
C GLY A 58 3.09 12.47 14.81
N LEU A 59 4.17 12.01 15.46
CA LEU A 59 4.23 11.75 16.90
C LEU A 59 4.05 13.03 17.72
N ASP A 60 4.81 14.08 17.41
CA ASP A 60 4.78 15.36 18.14
C ASP A 60 3.40 16.03 18.08
N SER A 61 2.70 15.89 16.96
CA SER A 61 1.34 16.42 16.80
C SER A 61 0.26 15.59 17.49
N GLY A 62 0.59 14.39 17.99
CA GLY A 62 -0.38 13.43 18.52
C GLY A 62 -1.32 12.84 17.47
N ARG A 63 -1.06 13.08 16.17
CA ARG A 63 -1.81 12.49 15.07
C ARG A 63 -1.35 11.08 14.72
N LEU A 64 -0.13 10.69 15.07
CA LEU A 64 0.38 9.34 14.89
C LEU A 64 0.66 8.71 16.26
N THR A 65 0.11 7.53 16.49
CA THR A 65 0.47 6.67 17.62
C THR A 65 0.71 5.25 17.13
N PHE A 66 1.25 4.40 18.01
CA PHE A 66 1.53 3.01 17.69
C PHE A 66 1.04 2.09 18.81
N THR A 67 0.56 0.89 18.47
CA THR A 67 0.06 -0.12 19.40
C THR A 67 0.34 -1.54 18.90
N THR A 68 0.15 -2.52 19.76
CA THR A 68 0.13 -3.95 19.43
C THR A 68 -1.27 -4.56 19.54
N SER A 69 -2.27 -3.77 19.95
CA SER A 69 -3.64 -4.24 20.23
C SER A 69 -4.58 -4.08 19.03
N TYR A 70 -5.07 -5.21 18.51
CA TYR A 70 -6.14 -5.22 17.50
C TYR A 70 -7.45 -4.64 18.04
N GLU A 71 -7.78 -4.93 19.31
CA GLU A 71 -8.97 -4.41 19.99
C GLU A 71 -8.96 -2.87 20.01
N GLU A 72 -7.82 -2.27 20.36
CA GLU A 72 -7.66 -0.81 20.43
C GLU A 72 -7.92 -0.15 19.06
N VAL A 73 -7.32 -0.70 17.99
CA VAL A 73 -7.50 -0.13 16.65
C VAL A 73 -8.91 -0.36 16.11
N ALA A 74 -9.51 -1.53 16.34
CA ALA A 74 -10.85 -1.87 15.89
C ALA A 74 -11.94 -1.01 16.56
N ALA A 75 -11.78 -0.74 17.84
CA ALA A 75 -12.68 0.15 18.58
C ALA A 75 -12.58 1.62 18.09
N GLY A 76 -11.35 2.07 17.78
CA GLY A 76 -11.05 3.48 17.56
C GLY A 76 -11.04 3.99 16.12
N ALA A 77 -10.72 3.16 15.12
CA ALA A 77 -10.53 3.60 13.74
C ALA A 77 -11.72 3.27 12.84
N ASP A 78 -12.02 4.14 11.86
CA ASP A 78 -13.12 3.96 10.91
C ASP A 78 -12.66 3.24 9.62
N VAL A 79 -11.36 3.36 9.33
CA VAL A 79 -10.70 2.75 8.17
C VAL A 79 -9.41 2.07 8.64
N HIS A 80 -9.19 0.84 8.20
CA HIS A 80 -8.05 0.00 8.60
C HIS A 80 -7.27 -0.44 7.37
N PHE A 81 -6.07 0.11 7.19
CA PHE A 81 -5.18 -0.29 6.10
C PHE A 81 -4.37 -1.53 6.49
N VAL A 82 -4.32 -2.54 5.61
CA VAL A 82 -3.53 -3.76 5.80
C VAL A 82 -2.31 -3.72 4.89
N CYS A 83 -1.15 -3.48 5.49
CA CYS A 83 0.14 -3.17 4.87
C CYS A 83 1.23 -4.19 5.22
N VAL A 84 0.85 -5.45 5.44
CA VAL A 84 1.79 -6.52 5.78
C VAL A 84 2.49 -7.09 4.55
N GLY A 85 3.64 -7.71 4.77
CA GLY A 85 4.41 -8.35 3.70
C GLY A 85 3.72 -9.59 3.15
N THR A 86 3.93 -9.82 1.86
CA THR A 86 3.50 -11.02 1.13
C THR A 86 4.72 -11.62 0.43
N PRO A 87 5.71 -12.12 1.21
CA PRO A 87 6.94 -12.67 0.63
C PRO A 87 6.63 -13.87 -0.26
N GLN A 88 7.57 -14.26 -1.11
CA GLN A 88 7.44 -15.50 -1.86
C GLN A 88 7.48 -16.71 -0.91
N GLN A 89 6.65 -17.72 -1.17
CA GLN A 89 6.68 -18.97 -0.44
C GLN A 89 7.97 -19.74 -0.73
N TYR A 90 8.56 -20.34 0.31
CA TYR A 90 9.77 -21.14 0.14
C TYR A 90 9.54 -22.31 -0.83
N GLY A 91 10.31 -22.36 -1.91
CA GLY A 91 10.23 -23.42 -2.92
C GLY A 91 9.04 -23.33 -3.90
N SER A 92 8.37 -22.18 -3.99
CA SER A 92 7.22 -21.94 -4.87
C SER A 92 7.25 -20.52 -5.43
N ASP A 93 6.65 -20.28 -6.60
CA ASP A 93 6.46 -18.94 -7.17
C ASP A 93 5.21 -18.23 -6.61
N ALA A 94 4.51 -18.87 -5.67
CA ALA A 94 3.32 -18.30 -5.03
C ALA A 94 3.69 -17.26 -3.97
N ALA A 95 2.85 -16.22 -3.87
CA ALA A 95 2.90 -15.28 -2.75
C ALA A 95 2.42 -15.96 -1.45
N ASP A 96 3.10 -15.68 -0.35
CA ASP A 96 2.72 -16.11 0.98
C ASP A 96 1.67 -15.16 1.55
N LEU A 97 0.42 -15.63 1.58
CA LEU A 97 -0.73 -14.84 2.02
C LEU A 97 -1.01 -14.93 3.52
N ARG A 98 -0.25 -15.76 4.27
CA ARG A 98 -0.49 -15.99 5.70
C ARG A 98 -0.58 -14.70 6.50
N TYR A 99 0.35 -13.77 6.29
CA TYR A 99 0.36 -12.50 7.02
C TYR A 99 -0.88 -11.65 6.76
N VAL A 100 -1.33 -11.55 5.50
CA VAL A 100 -2.55 -10.80 5.13
C VAL A 100 -3.79 -11.50 5.70
N ASP A 101 -3.85 -12.82 5.57
CA ASP A 101 -4.91 -13.66 6.10
C ASP A 101 -5.03 -13.55 7.63
N ASP A 102 -3.91 -13.61 8.34
CA ASP A 102 -3.87 -13.53 9.80
C ASP A 102 -4.24 -12.12 10.27
N SER A 103 -3.74 -11.09 9.60
CA SER A 103 -4.03 -9.69 9.92
C SER A 103 -5.52 -9.36 9.73
N ILE A 104 -6.11 -9.77 8.60
CA ILE A 104 -7.54 -9.56 8.35
C ILE A 104 -8.38 -10.39 9.31
N GLY A 105 -8.01 -11.64 9.60
CA GLY A 105 -8.75 -12.47 10.55
C GLY A 105 -8.70 -11.94 11.98
N ALA A 106 -7.52 -11.49 12.43
CA ALA A 106 -7.36 -10.88 13.75
C ALA A 106 -8.20 -9.60 13.86
N LEU A 107 -8.12 -8.73 12.85
CA LEU A 107 -8.90 -7.50 12.83
C LEU A 107 -10.42 -7.78 12.78
N ALA A 108 -10.86 -8.72 11.92
CA ALA A 108 -12.27 -9.04 11.73
C ALA A 108 -12.97 -9.36 13.05
N ARG A 109 -12.35 -10.20 13.89
CA ARG A 109 -12.92 -10.65 15.17
C ARG A 109 -13.21 -9.51 16.15
N GLU A 110 -12.48 -8.41 16.04
CA GLU A 110 -12.62 -7.24 16.91
C GLU A 110 -13.56 -6.16 16.34
N LEU A 111 -14.03 -6.31 15.10
CA LEU A 111 -14.86 -5.30 14.44
C LEU A 111 -16.34 -5.43 14.82
N HIS A 112 -16.72 -4.73 15.88
CA HIS A 112 -18.10 -4.65 16.37
C HIS A 112 -18.94 -3.50 15.77
N ARG A 113 -18.34 -2.67 14.92
CA ARG A 113 -19.00 -1.50 14.31
C ARG A 113 -18.73 -1.43 12.81
N PRO A 114 -19.54 -0.69 12.03
CA PRO A 114 -19.27 -0.46 10.61
C PRO A 114 -17.88 0.15 10.41
N ALA A 115 -17.10 -0.44 9.51
CA ALA A 115 -15.73 -0.03 9.22
C ALA A 115 -15.36 -0.37 7.76
N LEU A 116 -14.30 0.26 7.26
CA LEU A 116 -13.69 -0.11 5.98
C LEU A 116 -12.31 -0.71 6.21
N VAL A 117 -12.12 -1.96 5.80
CA VAL A 117 -10.78 -2.57 5.73
C VAL A 117 -10.23 -2.36 4.33
N VAL A 118 -8.99 -1.88 4.22
CA VAL A 118 -8.35 -1.54 2.95
C VAL A 118 -7.06 -2.33 2.79
N GLY A 119 -7.03 -3.29 1.89
CA GLY A 119 -5.79 -3.98 1.55
C GLY A 119 -4.86 -3.10 0.71
N LYS A 120 -3.61 -2.93 1.15
CA LYS A 120 -2.53 -2.33 0.33
C LYS A 120 -1.46 -3.33 -0.07
N SER A 121 -1.41 -4.48 0.60
CA SER A 121 -0.46 -5.56 0.36
C SER A 121 -0.53 -6.06 -1.09
N THR A 122 0.59 -6.47 -1.68
CA THR A 122 0.60 -6.98 -3.06
C THR A 122 0.14 -8.44 -3.05
N VAL A 123 -1.04 -8.72 -3.62
CA VAL A 123 -1.63 -10.06 -3.60
C VAL A 123 -2.00 -10.54 -5.01
N PRO A 124 -2.08 -11.86 -5.26
CA PRO A 124 -2.63 -12.41 -6.48
C PRO A 124 -4.11 -12.06 -6.65
N ALA A 125 -4.55 -11.93 -7.90
CA ALA A 125 -5.94 -11.65 -8.24
C ALA A 125 -6.90 -12.70 -7.65
N GLY A 126 -8.02 -12.23 -7.09
CA GLY A 126 -9.03 -13.04 -6.41
C GLY A 126 -8.84 -13.11 -4.89
N THR A 127 -7.75 -12.58 -4.36
CA THR A 127 -7.47 -12.57 -2.91
C THR A 127 -8.45 -11.68 -2.16
N ALA A 128 -8.66 -10.46 -2.63
CA ALA A 128 -9.57 -9.48 -2.06
C ALA A 128 -11.02 -10.00 -2.04
N ALA A 129 -11.51 -10.62 -3.11
CA ALA A 129 -12.86 -11.20 -3.14
C ALA A 129 -13.03 -12.36 -2.12
N ARG A 130 -11.98 -13.15 -1.88
CA ARG A 130 -11.97 -14.17 -0.82
C ARG A 130 -11.96 -13.52 0.57
N LEU A 131 -11.11 -12.51 0.77
CA LEU A 131 -10.97 -11.81 2.04
C LEU A 131 -12.23 -11.02 2.42
N ALA A 132 -12.94 -10.43 1.45
CA ALA A 132 -14.20 -9.72 1.69
C ALA A 132 -15.26 -10.67 2.28
N ARG A 133 -15.41 -11.87 1.70
CA ARG A 133 -16.32 -12.90 2.24
C ARG A 133 -15.92 -13.34 3.64
N ARG A 134 -14.62 -13.53 3.86
CA ARG A 134 -14.09 -13.90 5.18
C ARG A 134 -14.35 -12.82 6.23
N LEU A 135 -14.12 -11.55 5.86
CA LEU A 135 -14.35 -10.39 6.71
C LEU A 135 -15.81 -10.31 7.15
N HIS A 136 -16.77 -10.49 6.23
CA HIS A 136 -18.19 -10.53 6.58
C HIS A 136 -18.55 -11.71 7.49
N ALA A 137 -17.91 -12.86 7.30
CA ALA A 137 -18.21 -14.07 8.08
C ALA A 137 -17.60 -14.05 9.49
N GLU A 138 -16.43 -13.46 9.66
CA GLU A 138 -15.69 -13.44 10.94
C GLU A 138 -15.97 -12.17 11.76
N SER A 139 -16.48 -11.10 11.14
CA SER A 139 -16.78 -9.85 11.83
C SER A 139 -18.09 -9.90 12.61
N PRO A 140 -18.11 -9.50 13.90
CA PRO A 140 -19.33 -9.29 14.65
C PRO A 140 -20.30 -8.27 14.01
N ALA A 141 -19.77 -7.31 13.25
CA ALA A 141 -20.58 -6.34 12.51
C ALA A 141 -21.03 -6.82 11.11
N GLY A 142 -20.62 -8.03 10.69
CA GLY A 142 -21.06 -8.66 9.45
C GLY A 142 -20.83 -7.80 8.20
N GLU A 143 -21.85 -7.69 7.35
CA GLU A 143 -21.82 -6.92 6.09
C GLU A 143 -21.65 -5.40 6.29
N ALA A 144 -21.76 -4.91 7.54
CA ALA A 144 -21.47 -3.50 7.81
C ALA A 144 -19.97 -3.18 7.70
N VAL A 145 -19.10 -4.18 7.76
CA VAL A 145 -17.67 -4.06 7.49
C VAL A 145 -17.39 -4.38 6.03
N GLU A 146 -16.92 -3.39 5.27
CA GLU A 146 -16.58 -3.59 3.85
C GLU A 146 -15.08 -3.75 3.65
N LEU A 147 -14.72 -4.41 2.54
CA LEU A 147 -13.35 -4.45 2.03
C LEU A 147 -13.21 -3.50 0.84
N ALA A 148 -12.09 -2.78 0.79
CA ALA A 148 -11.54 -2.20 -0.43
C ALA A 148 -10.11 -2.69 -0.68
N TRP A 149 -9.66 -2.60 -1.92
CA TRP A 149 -8.28 -2.86 -2.30
C TRP A 149 -7.65 -1.62 -2.91
N ASN A 150 -6.60 -1.10 -2.29
CA ASN A 150 -5.90 0.10 -2.72
C ASN A 150 -4.40 -0.21 -2.85
N PRO A 151 -3.96 -0.78 -3.99
CA PRO A 151 -2.57 -1.14 -4.19
C PRO A 151 -1.65 0.07 -4.03
N GLU A 152 -0.41 -0.19 -3.67
CA GLU A 152 0.66 0.79 -3.54
C GLU A 152 1.59 0.78 -4.76
N PHE A 153 2.25 1.89 -5.08
CA PHE A 153 3.20 1.99 -6.19
C PHE A 153 4.48 2.71 -5.77
N LEU A 154 4.90 2.48 -4.53
CA LEU A 154 6.04 3.13 -3.92
C LEU A 154 7.34 2.63 -4.57
N ARG A 155 8.26 3.55 -4.80
CA ARG A 155 9.64 3.25 -5.16
C ARG A 155 10.50 3.32 -3.91
N GLU A 156 11.50 2.44 -3.85
CA GLU A 156 12.48 2.47 -2.76
C GLU A 156 13.25 3.80 -2.78
N GLY A 157 13.33 4.49 -1.65
CA GLY A 157 13.95 5.81 -1.54
C GLY A 157 13.06 7.00 -1.91
N TYR A 158 11.81 6.75 -2.34
CA TYR A 158 10.82 7.78 -2.69
C TYR A 158 9.44 7.52 -2.09
N ALA A 159 9.28 6.55 -1.19
CA ALA A 159 7.99 6.17 -0.63
C ALA A 159 7.27 7.30 0.09
N VAL A 160 7.98 8.22 0.75
CA VAL A 160 7.35 9.40 1.35
C VAL A 160 6.71 10.26 0.25
N GLN A 161 7.46 10.56 -0.80
CA GLN A 161 6.97 11.35 -1.93
C GLN A 161 5.83 10.63 -2.66
N ASP A 162 5.98 9.33 -2.95
CA ASP A 162 5.00 8.53 -3.67
C ASP A 162 3.71 8.34 -2.86
N THR A 163 3.78 8.42 -1.52
CA THR A 163 2.59 8.39 -0.65
C THR A 163 1.85 9.73 -0.64
N LEU A 164 2.56 10.85 -0.60
CA LEU A 164 1.97 12.20 -0.50
C LEU A 164 1.59 12.78 -1.86
N HIS A 165 2.28 12.37 -2.92
CA HIS A 165 2.12 12.86 -4.29
C HIS A 165 2.16 11.70 -5.31
N PRO A 166 1.24 10.73 -5.23
CA PRO A 166 1.20 9.61 -6.17
C PRO A 166 0.84 10.06 -7.59
N ASP A 167 1.33 9.35 -8.60
CA ASP A 167 0.93 9.58 -10.00
C ASP A 167 -0.56 9.27 -10.24
N ARG A 168 -1.11 8.32 -9.47
CA ARG A 168 -2.51 7.90 -9.49
C ARG A 168 -2.88 7.11 -8.23
N LEU A 169 -4.17 7.09 -7.93
CA LEU A 169 -4.77 6.19 -6.96
C LEU A 169 -5.62 5.14 -7.67
N VAL A 170 -5.61 3.91 -7.16
CA VAL A 170 -6.47 2.81 -7.66
C VAL A 170 -7.36 2.35 -6.51
N PHE A 171 -8.66 2.35 -6.72
CA PHE A 171 -9.68 1.93 -5.77
C PHE A 171 -10.41 0.71 -6.31
N GLY A 172 -10.01 -0.48 -5.86
CA GLY A 172 -10.78 -1.71 -6.02
C GLY A 172 -11.88 -1.76 -4.98
N VAL A 173 -13.14 -1.62 -5.40
CA VAL A 173 -14.29 -1.52 -4.48
C VAL A 173 -15.48 -2.33 -4.97
N ALA A 174 -16.33 -2.77 -4.03
CA ALA A 174 -17.59 -3.45 -4.33
C ALA A 174 -18.82 -2.57 -4.09
N SER A 175 -18.66 -1.37 -3.52
CA SER A 175 -19.75 -0.46 -3.19
C SER A 175 -19.34 1.01 -3.28
N GLY A 176 -20.34 1.88 -3.48
CA GLY A 176 -20.14 3.32 -3.46
C GLY A 176 -19.76 3.87 -2.07
N ARG A 177 -20.10 3.18 -0.99
CA ARG A 177 -19.73 3.58 0.38
C ARG A 177 -18.23 3.45 0.60
N ALA A 178 -17.66 2.31 0.21
CA ALA A 178 -16.22 2.08 0.24
C ALA A 178 -15.45 3.09 -0.63
N GLU A 179 -15.96 3.39 -1.83
CA GLU A 179 -15.38 4.43 -2.70
C GLU A 179 -15.37 5.81 -2.03
N GLN A 180 -16.51 6.23 -1.47
CA GLN A 180 -16.64 7.53 -0.81
C GLN A 180 -15.69 7.66 0.39
N GLN A 181 -15.55 6.60 1.19
CA GLN A 181 -14.61 6.59 2.31
C GLN A 181 -13.15 6.69 1.83
N LEU A 182 -12.75 5.97 0.78
CA LEU A 182 -11.41 6.12 0.20
C LEU A 182 -11.17 7.54 -0.35
N ARG A 183 -12.17 8.12 -1.03
CA ARG A 183 -12.08 9.51 -1.49
C ARG A 183 -11.95 10.51 -0.34
N ALA A 184 -12.62 10.26 0.78
CA ALA A 184 -12.48 11.09 1.98
C ALA A 184 -11.09 10.97 2.63
N VAL A 185 -10.51 9.76 2.66
CA VAL A 185 -9.12 9.55 3.11
C VAL A 185 -8.13 10.30 2.22
N TYR A 186 -8.28 10.19 0.91
CA TYR A 186 -7.35 10.79 -0.05
C TYR A 186 -7.75 12.18 -0.52
N ALA A 187 -8.68 12.86 0.17
CA ALA A 187 -9.24 14.13 -0.30
C ALA A 187 -8.17 15.20 -0.60
N PRO A 188 -7.13 15.41 0.24
CA PRO A 188 -6.08 16.39 -0.08
C PRO A 188 -5.32 16.05 -1.38
N ILE A 189 -5.05 14.76 -1.62
CA ILE A 189 -4.35 14.27 -2.82
C ILE A 189 -5.22 14.43 -4.07
N LEU A 190 -6.51 14.10 -3.96
CA LEU A 190 -7.45 14.24 -5.08
C LEU A 190 -7.69 15.70 -5.45
N VAL A 191 -7.79 16.60 -4.47
CA VAL A 191 -7.93 18.04 -4.70
C VAL A 191 -6.68 18.62 -5.37
N ALA A 192 -5.50 18.07 -5.10
CA ALA A 192 -4.26 18.43 -5.78
C ALA A 192 -4.17 17.93 -7.24
N GLY A 193 -5.20 17.25 -7.75
CA GLY A 193 -5.29 16.82 -9.15
C GLY A 193 -4.81 15.40 -9.43
N CYS A 194 -4.48 14.62 -8.39
CA CYS A 194 -4.13 13.20 -8.58
C CYS A 194 -5.34 12.44 -9.13
N PRO A 195 -5.22 11.73 -10.27
CA PRO A 195 -6.29 10.92 -10.80
C PRO A 195 -6.59 9.72 -9.90
N ALA A 196 -7.87 9.34 -9.83
CA ALA A 196 -8.32 8.13 -9.15
C ALA A 196 -9.05 7.21 -10.14
N VAL A 197 -8.59 5.96 -10.22
CA VAL A 197 -9.19 4.90 -11.02
C VAL A 197 -10.02 4.03 -10.09
N VAL A 198 -11.34 4.02 -10.30
CA VAL A 198 -12.27 3.15 -9.55
C VAL A 198 -12.56 1.92 -10.40
N THR A 199 -12.41 0.74 -9.80
CA THR A 199 -12.54 -0.53 -10.52
C THR A 199 -12.91 -1.67 -9.56
N ASP A 200 -13.08 -2.87 -10.09
CA ASP A 200 -13.34 -4.07 -9.29
C ASP A 200 -12.06 -4.57 -8.58
N PHE A 201 -12.23 -5.51 -7.65
CA PHE A 201 -11.10 -6.06 -6.89
C PHE A 201 -10.05 -6.73 -7.77
N ALA A 202 -10.45 -7.60 -8.70
CA ALA A 202 -9.52 -8.37 -9.50
C ALA A 202 -8.68 -7.44 -10.39
N THR A 203 -9.31 -6.43 -10.99
CA THR A 203 -8.62 -5.42 -11.78
C THR A 203 -7.65 -4.63 -10.91
N ALA A 204 -8.04 -4.17 -9.72
CA ALA A 204 -7.15 -3.42 -8.82
C ALA A 204 -5.93 -4.25 -8.38
N GLU A 205 -6.11 -5.53 -8.06
CA GLU A 205 -5.01 -6.46 -7.72
C GLU A 205 -4.07 -6.65 -8.92
N LEU A 206 -4.63 -6.86 -10.13
CA LEU A 206 -3.86 -7.05 -11.35
C LEU A 206 -3.08 -5.80 -11.76
N VAL A 207 -3.60 -4.59 -11.56
CA VAL A 207 -2.89 -3.35 -11.92
C VAL A 207 -1.53 -3.28 -11.24
N LYS A 208 -1.42 -3.72 -9.97
CA LYS A 208 -0.13 -3.76 -9.26
C LYS A 208 0.85 -4.70 -9.92
N VAL A 209 0.44 -5.96 -10.11
CA VAL A 209 1.30 -6.99 -10.68
C VAL A 209 1.68 -6.65 -12.12
N ALA A 210 0.73 -6.20 -12.93
CA ALA A 210 0.95 -5.80 -14.31
C ALA A 210 1.92 -4.62 -14.43
N ALA A 211 1.80 -3.60 -13.57
CA ALA A 211 2.71 -2.46 -13.57
C ALA A 211 4.15 -2.89 -13.26
N ASN A 212 4.35 -3.70 -12.22
CA ASN A 212 5.68 -4.19 -11.86
C ASN A 212 6.27 -5.12 -12.94
N SER A 213 5.47 -6.03 -13.51
CA SER A 213 5.89 -6.92 -14.60
C SER A 213 6.26 -6.14 -15.86
N PHE A 214 5.52 -5.07 -16.17
CA PHE A 214 5.81 -4.23 -17.33
C PHE A 214 7.13 -3.46 -17.16
N LEU A 215 7.37 -2.90 -15.97
CA LEU A 215 8.66 -2.26 -15.63
C LEU A 215 9.83 -3.24 -15.76
N ALA A 216 9.69 -4.46 -15.21
CA ALA A 216 10.69 -5.52 -15.35
C ALA A 216 10.92 -5.93 -16.81
N THR A 217 9.86 -5.91 -17.63
CA THR A 217 9.95 -6.18 -19.08
C THR A 217 10.73 -5.10 -19.80
N LYS A 218 10.50 -3.80 -19.51
CA LYS A 218 11.27 -2.69 -20.11
C LYS A 218 12.76 -2.82 -19.83
N ILE A 219 13.12 -3.14 -18.58
CA ILE A 219 14.52 -3.32 -18.17
C ILE A 219 15.13 -4.53 -18.89
N SER A 220 14.45 -5.68 -18.88
CA SER A 220 14.93 -6.88 -19.56
C SER A 220 15.11 -6.66 -21.07
N PHE A 221 14.20 -5.91 -21.70
CA PHE A 221 14.30 -5.56 -23.11
C PHE A 221 15.54 -4.70 -23.41
N ILE A 222 15.80 -3.65 -22.62
CA ILE A 222 16.98 -2.80 -22.80
C ILE A 222 18.28 -3.58 -22.53
N ASN A 223 18.29 -4.48 -21.54
CA ASN A 223 19.45 -5.34 -21.29
C ASN A 223 19.75 -6.26 -22.49
N ALA A 224 18.72 -6.86 -23.10
CA ALA A 224 18.89 -7.65 -24.31
C ALA A 224 19.40 -6.81 -25.50
N MET A 225 18.95 -5.55 -25.62
CA MET A 225 19.48 -4.63 -26.64
C MET A 225 20.92 -4.21 -26.36
N ALA A 226 21.34 -4.13 -25.08
CA ALA A 226 22.72 -3.86 -24.71
C ALA A 226 23.67 -4.95 -25.26
N GLU A 227 23.29 -6.23 -25.13
CA GLU A 227 24.06 -7.36 -25.67
C GLU A 227 24.23 -7.26 -27.20
N VAL A 228 23.19 -6.83 -27.92
CA VAL A 228 23.27 -6.59 -29.38
C VAL A 228 24.17 -5.38 -29.69
N CYS A 229 24.09 -4.31 -28.89
CA CYS A 229 24.92 -3.13 -29.05
C CYS A 229 26.41 -3.46 -28.89
N GLU A 230 26.78 -4.30 -27.92
CA GLU A 230 28.16 -4.74 -27.70
C GLU A 230 28.75 -5.47 -28.93
N VAL A 231 27.97 -6.33 -29.58
CA VAL A 231 28.43 -7.08 -30.76
C VAL A 231 28.53 -6.20 -32.00
N THR A 232 27.67 -5.19 -32.11
CA THR A 232 27.57 -4.32 -33.31
C THR A 232 28.39 -3.04 -33.20
N GLY A 233 28.86 -2.67 -32.00
CA GLY A 233 29.54 -1.41 -31.72
C GLY A 233 28.57 -0.22 -31.56
N ALA A 234 27.28 -0.47 -31.33
CA ALA A 234 26.30 0.59 -31.04
C ALA A 234 26.35 1.04 -29.58
N ASP A 235 25.76 2.21 -29.27
CA ASP A 235 25.66 2.77 -27.92
C ASP A 235 24.24 2.57 -27.35
N VAL A 236 24.10 1.72 -26.33
CA VAL A 236 22.81 1.42 -25.70
C VAL A 236 22.17 2.65 -25.04
N SER A 237 22.97 3.61 -24.58
CA SER A 237 22.44 4.84 -23.95
C SER A 237 21.75 5.71 -24.99
N GLN A 238 22.38 5.90 -26.15
CA GLN A 238 21.79 6.63 -27.28
C GLN A 238 20.57 5.91 -27.84
N LEU A 239 20.60 4.57 -27.91
CA LEU A 239 19.46 3.77 -28.31
C LEU A 239 18.26 3.97 -27.36
N ALA A 240 18.50 3.88 -26.04
CA ALA A 240 17.46 4.05 -25.03
C ALA A 240 16.89 5.48 -25.05
N GLU A 241 17.74 6.50 -25.22
CA GLU A 241 17.31 7.89 -25.38
C GLU A 241 16.42 8.05 -26.61
N ALA A 242 16.86 7.55 -27.77
CA ALA A 242 16.09 7.64 -29.01
C ALA A 242 14.73 6.94 -28.92
N LEU A 243 14.65 5.77 -28.26
CA LEU A 243 13.37 5.09 -27.99
C LEU A 243 12.48 5.89 -27.03
N GLY A 244 13.08 6.51 -26.00
CA GLY A 244 12.36 7.25 -24.97
C GLY A 244 11.71 8.55 -25.47
N LEU A 245 12.18 9.10 -26.60
CA LEU A 245 11.57 10.26 -27.26
C LEU A 245 10.21 9.93 -27.91
N ASP A 246 9.90 8.66 -28.13
CA ASP A 246 8.59 8.24 -28.62
C ASP A 246 7.57 8.21 -27.46
N GLU A 247 6.56 9.07 -27.53
CA GLU A 247 5.52 9.20 -26.48
C GLU A 247 4.76 7.89 -26.20
N ARG A 248 4.76 6.93 -27.13
CA ARG A 248 4.13 5.61 -26.94
C ARG A 248 4.96 4.67 -26.06
N ILE A 249 6.27 4.93 -25.92
CA ILE A 249 7.22 4.14 -25.13
C ILE A 249 7.52 4.85 -23.80
N GLY A 250 7.75 6.16 -23.90
CA GLY A 250 8.11 7.02 -22.78
C GLY A 250 9.56 6.87 -22.32
N PRO A 251 10.14 7.94 -21.74
CA PRO A 251 11.55 7.99 -21.36
C PRO A 251 11.88 7.26 -20.05
N ARG A 252 10.87 6.76 -19.33
CA ARG A 252 10.98 6.08 -18.04
C ARG A 252 10.18 4.78 -18.08
#